data_AF-A0A1Q5LPV7-F1
#
_entry.id   AF-A0A1Q5LPV7-F1
#
_cell.length_a   1.000
_cell.length_b   1.000
_cell.length_c   1.000
_cell.angle_alpha   90.00
_cell.angle_beta   90.00
_cell.angle_gamma   90.00
#
_symmetry.space_group_name_H-M   'P 1'
#
loop_
_entity.id
_entity.type
_entity.pdbx_description
1 polymer ?
#
loop_
_entity_poly.entity_id
_entity_poly.type
_entity_poly.pdbx_seq_one_letter_code
_entity_poly.pdbx_strand_id
1 'polypeptide(L)'
;MGNVTDARLAAGLFLDTLAYADPPMTPESHDDVLLVVTELAANTVQYAPGPFTLRVRRTFDGVHVAVRDSNPVPPAPQPCRPGQGAGGLGWHIVHALAREVSVLPERGGKEIHAFLPW
;
A
#
# COMPACT_ATOMS: atom_id res chain seq x y z
N MET A 1 -2.39 -11.51 6.43
CA MET A 1 -3.31 -11.53 5.28
C MET A 1 -2.74 -12.44 4.20
N GLY A 2 -3.57 -12.97 3.30
CA GLY A 2 -3.13 -13.87 2.23
C GLY A 2 -3.66 -13.51 0.83
N ASN A 3 -4.48 -12.45 0.71
CA ASN A 3 -5.00 -11.98 -0.57
C ASN A 3 -5.24 -10.45 -0.52
N VAL A 4 -5.48 -9.87 -1.70
CA VAL A 4 -5.69 -8.42 -1.89
C VAL A 4 -7.04 -7.96 -1.35
N THR A 5 -8.09 -8.78 -1.48
CA THR A 5 -9.45 -8.46 -1.04
C THR A 5 -9.51 -8.20 0.46
N ASP A 6 -8.88 -9.06 1.27
CA ASP A 6 -8.83 -8.92 2.72
C ASP A 6 -8.09 -7.65 3.15
N ALA A 7 -6.99 -7.32 2.45
CA ALA A 7 -6.23 -6.09 2.69
C ALA A 7 -7.06 -4.85 2.37
N ARG A 8 -7.72 -4.83 1.22
CA ARG A 8 -8.61 -3.73 0.81
C ARG A 8 -9.77 -3.56 1.78
N LEU A 9 -10.45 -4.64 2.17
CA LEU A 9 -11.58 -4.58 3.08
C LEU A 9 -11.16 -4.07 4.47
N ALA A 10 -10.06 -4.60 5.02
CA ALA A 10 -9.57 -4.18 6.33
C ALA A 10 -9.14 -2.70 6.33
N ALA A 11 -8.50 -2.23 5.26
CA ALA A 11 -8.16 -0.82 5.12
C ALA A 11 -9.41 0.05 4.99
N GLY A 12 -10.38 -0.31 4.13
CA GLY A 12 -11.62 0.44 3.96
C GLY A 12 -12.38 0.63 5.27
N LEU A 13 -12.58 -0.45 6.05
CA LEU A 13 -13.25 -0.37 7.34
C LEU A 13 -12.52 0.55 8.35
N PHE A 14 -11.18 0.53 8.34
CA PHE A 14 -10.39 1.44 9.16
C PHE A 14 -10.55 2.89 8.70
N LEU A 15 -10.49 3.15 7.40
CA LEU A 15 -10.59 4.48 6.82
C LEU A 15 -12.00 5.08 6.99
N ASP A 16 -13.05 4.28 6.86
CA ASP A 16 -14.43 4.68 7.15
C ASP A 16 -14.58 5.14 8.60
N THR A 17 -14.00 4.36 9.53
CA THR A 17 -14.01 4.68 10.96
C THR A 17 -13.20 5.96 11.24
N LEU A 18 -12.05 6.11 10.57
CA LEU A 18 -11.20 7.29 10.69
C LEU A 18 -11.91 8.54 10.14
N ALA A 19 -12.54 8.46 8.96
CA ALA A 19 -13.23 9.57 8.32
C ALA A 19 -14.40 10.10 9.15
N TYR A 20 -15.04 9.24 9.93
CA TYR A 20 -16.09 9.64 10.87
C TYR A 20 -15.55 10.53 12.01
N ALA A 21 -14.32 10.27 12.48
CA ALA A 21 -13.72 10.98 13.60
C ALA A 21 -12.83 12.17 13.17
N ASP A 22 -12.15 12.04 12.03
CA ASP A 22 -11.20 13.00 11.45
C ASP A 22 -11.41 13.00 9.92
N PRO A 23 -12.24 13.91 9.39
CA PRO A 23 -12.55 13.95 7.97
C PRO A 23 -11.30 14.21 7.13
N PRO A 24 -11.20 13.61 5.93
CA PRO A 24 -10.06 13.82 5.07
C PRO A 24 -9.99 15.26 4.52
N MET A 25 -8.78 15.73 4.21
CA MET A 25 -8.50 17.01 3.56
C MET A 25 -9.17 17.09 2.18
N THR A 26 -9.24 15.97 1.44
CA THR A 26 -9.93 15.90 0.16
C THR A 26 -10.82 14.66 0.07
N PRO A 27 -11.92 14.69 -0.71
CA PRO A 27 -12.75 13.51 -0.95
C PRO A 27 -11.97 12.30 -1.49
N GLU A 28 -10.90 12.54 -2.24
CA GLU A 28 -10.09 11.51 -2.90
C GLU A 28 -9.12 10.81 -1.93
N SER A 29 -8.78 11.42 -0.79
CA SER A 29 -7.76 10.89 0.14
C SER A 29 -8.10 9.48 0.64
N HIS A 30 -9.40 9.19 0.81
CA HIS A 30 -9.87 7.84 1.14
C HIS A 30 -9.50 6.82 0.05
N ASP A 31 -9.85 7.14 -1.20
CA ASP A 31 -9.65 6.24 -2.33
C ASP A 31 -8.17 6.10 -2.69
N ASP A 32 -7.37 7.16 -2.50
CA ASP A 32 -5.92 7.15 -2.69
C ASP A 32 -5.24 6.16 -1.74
N VAL A 33 -5.58 6.20 -0.43
CA VAL A 33 -5.04 5.25 0.54
C VAL A 33 -5.46 3.82 0.19
N LEU A 34 -6.72 3.63 -0.19
CA LEU A 34 -7.24 2.31 -0.54
C LEU A 34 -6.59 1.75 -1.81
N LEU A 35 -6.29 2.60 -2.78
CA LEU A 35 -5.55 2.25 -3.98
C LEU A 35 -4.10 1.85 -3.64
N VAL A 36 -3.39 2.63 -2.82
CA VAL A 36 -2.03 2.28 -2.39
C VAL A 36 -2.01 0.95 -1.63
N VAL A 37 -2.97 0.69 -0.74
CA VAL A 37 -3.09 -0.61 -0.06
C VAL A 37 -3.29 -1.74 -1.08
N THR A 38 -4.15 -1.54 -2.07
CA THR A 38 -4.46 -2.53 -3.10
C THR A 38 -3.21 -2.86 -3.93
N GLU A 39 -2.46 -1.85 -4.37
CA GLU A 39 -1.24 -2.03 -5.16
C GLU A 39 -0.11 -2.68 -4.36
N LEU A 40 0.09 -2.29 -3.09
CA LEU A 40 1.09 -2.93 -2.23
C LEU A 40 0.73 -4.38 -1.93
N ALA A 41 -0.54 -4.67 -1.62
CA ALA A 41 -0.99 -6.03 -1.40
C ALA A 41 -0.87 -6.89 -2.67
N ALA A 42 -1.22 -6.34 -3.84
CA ALA A 42 -1.08 -7.05 -5.12
C ALA A 42 0.39 -7.38 -5.40
N ASN A 43 1.31 -6.42 -5.21
CA ASN A 43 2.75 -6.65 -5.35
C ASN A 43 3.23 -7.75 -4.41
N THR A 44 2.82 -7.70 -3.15
CA THR A 44 3.21 -8.71 -2.16
C THR A 44 2.66 -10.09 -2.51
N VAL A 45 1.38 -10.22 -2.87
CA VAL A 45 0.78 -11.50 -3.28
C VAL A 45 1.45 -12.07 -4.52
N GLN A 46 1.85 -11.21 -5.47
CA GLN A 46 2.50 -11.64 -6.71
C GLN A 46 3.95 -12.08 -6.50
N TYR A 47 4.70 -11.40 -5.64
CA TYR A 47 6.16 -11.56 -5.57
C TYR A 47 6.67 -12.17 -4.26
N ALA A 48 5.85 -12.29 -3.21
CA ALA A 48 6.23 -12.83 -1.91
C ALA A 48 5.25 -13.94 -1.49
N PRO A 49 5.50 -15.20 -1.89
CA PRO A 49 4.67 -16.32 -1.50
C PRO A 49 4.59 -16.44 0.03
N GLY A 50 3.36 -16.45 0.56
CA GLY A 50 3.10 -16.58 1.99
C GLY A 50 2.27 -15.43 2.56
N PRO A 51 2.00 -15.47 3.87
CA PRO A 51 1.25 -14.40 4.52
C PRO A 51 2.07 -13.12 4.59
N PHE A 52 1.38 -11.99 4.47
CA PHE A 52 1.95 -10.67 4.69
C PHE A 52 1.20 -9.92 5.79
N THR A 53 1.83 -8.89 6.33
CA THR A 53 1.23 -8.00 7.31
C THR A 53 0.90 -6.67 6.66
N LEU A 54 -0.33 -6.18 6.87
CA LEU A 54 -0.74 -4.83 6.55
C LEU A 54 -0.97 -4.07 7.87
N ARG A 55 -0.42 -2.86 7.97
CA ARG A 55 -0.66 -1.93 9.06
C ARG A 55 -1.08 -0.59 8.47
N VAL A 56 -2.27 -0.13 8.82
CA VAL A 56 -2.78 1.20 8.49
C VAL A 56 -2.95 1.95 9.80
N ARG A 57 -2.42 3.18 9.89
CA ARG A 57 -2.54 4.00 11.09
C ARG A 57 -2.63 5.48 10.74
N ARG A 58 -3.36 6.25 11.55
CA ARG A 58 -3.33 7.70 11.54
C ARG A 58 -1.96 8.19 12.04
N THR A 59 -1.38 9.19 11.36
CA THR A 59 -0.20 9.94 11.83
C THR A 59 -0.63 11.33 12.32
N PHE A 60 0.29 12.29 12.45
CA PHE A 60 -0.09 13.67 12.74
C PHE A 60 -0.66 14.37 11.50
N ASP A 61 -0.07 14.13 10.33
CA ASP A 61 -0.33 14.85 9.08
C ASP A 61 -0.84 13.98 7.92
N GLY A 62 -1.24 12.74 8.20
CA GLY A 62 -1.83 11.86 7.20
C GLY A 62 -2.13 10.44 7.68
N VAL A 63 -2.12 9.49 6.75
CA VAL A 63 -2.18 8.05 7.01
C VAL A 63 -0.85 7.39 6.65
N HIS A 64 -0.39 6.50 7.51
CA HIS A 64 0.76 5.64 7.24
C HIS A 64 0.29 4.21 6.97
N VAL A 65 0.64 3.73 5.78
CA VAL A 65 0.44 2.35 5.33
C VAL A 65 1.79 1.65 5.38
N ALA A 66 1.85 0.51 6.06
CA ALA A 66 3.02 -0.37 6.04
C ALA A 66 2.65 -1.79 5.65
N VAL A 67 3.43 -2.37 4.73
CA VAL A 67 3.28 -3.76 4.28
C VAL A 67 4.59 -4.50 4.50
N ARG A 68 4.53 -5.61 5.23
CA ARG A 68 5.66 -6.49 5.47
C ARG A 68 5.47 -7.82 4.75
N ASP A 69 6.44 -8.21 3.95
CA ASP A 69 6.43 -9.46 3.20
C ASP A 69 7.75 -10.23 3.30
N SER A 70 7.76 -11.47 2.80
CA SER A 70 8.91 -12.39 2.86
C SER A 70 9.91 -12.20 1.72
N ASN A 71 9.65 -11.33 0.75
CA ASN A 71 10.53 -11.13 -0.40
C ASN A 71 11.54 -10.01 -0.08
N PRO A 72 12.85 -10.31 -0.02
CA PRO A 72 13.86 -9.30 0.29
C PRO A 72 14.11 -8.31 -0.86
N VAL A 73 13.58 -8.58 -2.06
CA VAL A 73 13.78 -7.72 -3.22
C VAL A 73 12.86 -6.49 -3.10
N PRO A 74 13.42 -5.27 -3.11
CA PRO A 74 12.61 -4.06 -3.09
C PRO A 74 11.74 -3.98 -4.35
N PRO A 75 10.53 -3.43 -4.27
CA PRO A 75 9.70 -3.18 -5.44
C PRO A 75 10.46 -2.26 -6.39
N ALA A 76 10.53 -2.63 -7.67
CA ALA A 76 11.15 -1.81 -8.70
C ALA A 76 10.07 -1.32 -9.68
N PRO A 77 10.13 -0.05 -10.13
CA PRO A 77 9.27 0.40 -11.20
C PRO A 77 9.58 -0.43 -12.46
N GLN A 78 8.57 -1.15 -12.94
CA GLN A 78 8.69 -1.90 -14.19
C GLN A 78 8.24 -1.01 -15.35
N PRO A 79 9.00 -0.95 -16.46
CA PRO A 79 8.58 -0.19 -17.63
C PRO A 79 7.22 -0.70 -18.12
N CYS A 80 6.26 0.19 -18.34
CA CYS A 80 5.03 -0.15 -19.02
C CYS A 80 5.35 -0.78 -20.38
N ARG A 81 5.10 -2.08 -20.53
CA ARG A 81 5.20 -2.79 -21.81
C ARG A 81 3.79 -3.06 -22.33
N PRO A 82 3.41 -2.51 -23.49
CA PRO A 82 2.13 -2.83 -24.10
C PRO A 82 2.02 -4.34 -24.32
N GLY A 83 0.97 -4.98 -23.77
CA GLY A 83 0.68 -6.40 -23.97
C GLY A 83 1.07 -7.34 -22.83
N GLN A 84 1.80 -6.87 -21.82
CA GLN A 84 1.80 -7.50 -20.49
C GLN A 84 0.66 -6.82 -19.71
N GLY A 85 -0.17 -7.58 -18.97
CA GLY A 85 -1.29 -7.02 -18.20
C GLY A 85 -0.87 -5.88 -17.27
N ALA A 86 -1.83 -5.26 -16.57
CA ALA A 86 -1.62 -4.07 -15.72
C ALA A 86 -0.54 -4.16 -14.60
N GLY A 87 0.23 -5.25 -14.51
CA GLY A 87 1.39 -5.36 -13.65
C GLY A 87 2.51 -4.42 -14.11
N GLY A 88 2.84 -3.44 -13.27
CA GLY A 88 3.94 -2.51 -13.48
C GLY A 88 3.62 -1.06 -13.11
N LEU A 89 2.32 -0.70 -13.08
CA LEU A 89 1.88 0.64 -12.69
C LEU A 89 1.80 0.83 -11.17
N GLY A 90 1.61 -0.24 -10.39
CA GLY A 90 1.36 -0.14 -8.96
C GLY A 90 2.43 0.64 -8.19
N TRP A 91 3.70 0.44 -8.53
CA TRP A 91 4.78 1.20 -7.89
C TRP A 91 4.79 2.69 -8.27
N HIS A 92 4.44 3.01 -9.51
CA HIS A 92 4.28 4.40 -9.94
C HIS A 92 3.10 5.09 -9.24
N ILE A 93 1.99 4.37 -9.07
CA ILE A 93 0.81 4.86 -8.34
C ILE A 93 1.17 5.14 -6.88
N VAL A 94 1.86 4.20 -6.21
CA VAL A 94 2.29 4.37 -4.81
C VAL A 94 3.16 5.63 -4.67
N HIS A 95 4.13 5.83 -5.55
CA HIS A 95 4.98 7.02 -5.53
C HIS A 95 4.27 8.33 -5.93
N ALA A 96 3.20 8.26 -6.73
CA ALA A 96 2.44 9.43 -7.12
C ALA A 96 1.51 9.93 -5.99
N LEU A 97 0.96 9.01 -5.20
CA LEU A 97 -0.03 9.32 -4.15
C LEU A 97 0.60 9.51 -2.77
N ALA A 98 1.70 8.81 -2.48
CA ALA A 98 2.40 8.95 -1.21
C ALA A 98 3.36 10.15 -1.24
N ARG A 99 3.34 10.94 -0.16
CA ARG A 99 4.33 11.99 0.09
C ARG A 99 5.72 11.42 0.33
N GLU A 100 5.79 10.26 0.96
CA GLU A 100 7.02 9.55 1.25
C GLU A 100 6.80 8.05 1.13
N VAL A 101 7.76 7.38 0.49
CA VAL A 101 7.81 5.91 0.40
C VAL A 101 9.20 5.46 0.81
N SER A 102 9.29 4.52 1.76
CA SER A 102 10.55 3.89 2.14
C SER A 102 10.42 2.37 2.15
N VAL A 103 11.53 1.70 1.83
CA VAL A 103 11.62 0.24 1.81
C VAL A 103 12.75 -0.15 2.74
N LEU A 104 12.42 -0.82 3.83
CA LEU A 104 13.37 -1.28 4.84
C LEU A 104 13.58 -2.78 4.67
N PRO A 105 14.79 -3.22 4.29
CA PRO A 105 15.12 -4.64 4.31
C PRO A 105 15.06 -5.19 5.74
N GLU A 106 14.43 -6.35 5.90
CA GLU A 106 14.35 -7.04 7.19
C GLU A 106 14.92 -8.45 7.12
N ARG A 107 15.20 -9.06 8.28
CA ARG A 107 15.60 -10.46 8.34
C ARG A 107 14.46 -11.35 7.83
N GLY A 108 14.63 -11.85 6.60
CA GLY A 108 13.66 -12.74 5.95
C GLY A 108 12.62 -12.04 5.08
N GLY A 109 12.84 -10.78 4.69
CA GLY A 109 11.93 -10.05 3.81
C GLY A 109 12.18 -8.55 3.77
N LYS A 110 11.09 -7.77 3.69
CA LYS A 110 11.13 -6.30 3.73
C LYS A 110 9.86 -5.73 4.35
N GLU A 111 9.95 -4.49 4.83
CA GLU A 111 8.79 -3.65 5.17
C GLU A 111 8.78 -2.42 4.26
N ILE A 112 7.66 -2.21 3.58
CA ILE A 112 7.40 -1.04 2.74
C ILE A 112 6.54 -0.08 3.56
N HIS A 113 6.92 1.18 3.61
CA HIS A 113 6.19 2.26 4.26
C HIS A 113 5.77 3.28 3.23
N ALA A 114 4.50 3.69 3.26
CA ALA A 114 3.95 4.76 2.44
C ALA A 114 3.18 5.73 3.34
N PHE A 115 3.48 7.02 3.21
CA PHE A 115 2.81 8.10 3.93
C PHE A 115 1.96 8.89 2.96
N LEU A 116 0.65 8.90 3.18
CA LEU A 116 -0.32 9.59 2.35
C LEU A 116 -0.93 10.77 3.10
N PRO A 117 -1.31 11.86 2.41
CA PRO A 117 -2.19 12.85 3.00
C PRO A 117 -3.50 12.18 3.45
N TRP A 118 -4.04 12.67 4.56
CA TRP A 118 -5.37 12.32 5.04
C TRP A 118 -6.20 13.58 5.06
#